data_AF-A0A179FGE5-F1
#
_entry.id   AF-A0A179FGE5-F1
#
_cell.length_a   1.000
_cell.length_b   1.000
_cell.length_c   1.000
_cell.angle_alpha   90.00
_cell.angle_beta   90.00
_cell.angle_gamma   90.00
#
_symmetry.space_group_name_H-M   'P 1'
#
loop_
_entity.id
_entity.type
_entity.pdbx_description
1 polymer ?
#
loop_
_entity_poly.entity_id
_entity_poly.type
_entity_poly.pdbx_seq_one_letter_code
_entity_poly.pdbx_strand_id
1 'polypeptide(L)'
;MAAACLSEVSPSLTSIGRQLQDQAALCLSVEARGPQVETSSLLALVMLGMSRSWHDPESVGQPEFEILAKLVSSSESFQTNPNLVDKQRKIFFHNSLVYWQMLLAFVTDREPSLPGLVPSQPQLVQPDGSELAEPRMPHPQTGIGIEVQTLVAKVGNLIRRERKRIRNRQFVSQGDIDQAKAAILDAEHLYSELCAIQLPGENAVIDSGDEMTPTDHLLKVAEAYRCTGLLQLYRNFPDLLPAHVSSDALTDQFINSSASENTCSGTNTGSQDAYLTCLALHILDLVHDIPVSSRSRSIQPLLFVSICSELSLGRSGCSFTTLQRAPVASIASSRRFKDPLTDLEILRSRRFVISRLSSFQNILAAKPIGRMLLLVKETWKCMEEGQNVYWMDVMMEKGYETLMG
;
A
#
# COMPACT_ATOMS: atom_id res chain seq x y z
N MET A 1 21.38 7.18 8.09
CA MET A 1 20.99 7.64 6.74
C MET A 1 22.18 7.83 5.80
N ALA A 2 22.97 8.91 5.88
CA ALA A 2 24.08 9.14 4.92
C ALA A 2 25.10 7.97 4.83
N ALA A 3 25.46 7.40 5.99
CA ALA A 3 26.34 6.23 6.05
C ALA A 3 25.75 4.98 5.35
N ALA A 4 24.41 4.80 5.32
CA ALA A 4 23.79 3.72 4.54
C ALA A 4 23.98 3.94 3.04
N CYS A 5 23.69 5.15 2.53
CA CYS A 5 23.86 5.47 1.12
C CYS A 5 25.32 5.30 0.68
N LEU A 6 26.27 5.78 1.49
CA LEU A 6 27.70 5.70 1.16
C LEU A 6 28.29 4.30 1.38
N SER A 7 27.60 3.41 2.11
CA SER A 7 28.11 2.05 2.35
C SER A 7 28.24 1.20 1.09
N GLU A 8 27.51 1.55 0.03
CA GLU A 8 27.60 0.87 -1.27
C GLU A 8 28.95 1.08 -1.95
N VAL A 9 29.52 2.27 -1.79
CA VAL A 9 30.81 2.66 -2.39
C VAL A 9 31.95 2.63 -1.38
N SER A 10 31.65 2.58 -0.08
CA SER A 10 32.62 2.52 1.00
C SER A 10 32.16 1.55 2.09
N PRO A 11 32.52 0.25 1.97
CA PRO A 11 32.04 -0.80 2.88
C PRO A 11 32.34 -0.53 4.36
N SER A 12 33.41 0.20 4.66
CA SER A 12 33.79 0.60 6.02
C SER A 12 32.73 1.46 6.73
N LEU A 13 31.90 2.19 5.97
CA LEU A 13 30.81 2.99 6.53
C LEU A 13 29.62 2.15 6.99
N THR A 14 29.58 0.85 6.65
CA THR A 14 28.50 -0.05 7.09
C THR A 14 28.47 -0.18 8.62
N SER A 15 29.62 -0.48 9.23
CA SER A 15 29.73 -0.66 10.68
C SER A 15 29.50 0.66 11.43
N ILE A 16 30.09 1.75 10.93
CA ILE A 16 29.91 3.11 11.47
C ILE A 16 28.43 3.51 11.42
N GLY A 17 27.76 3.25 10.29
CA GLY A 17 26.34 3.55 10.11
C GLY A 17 25.44 2.82 11.12
N ARG A 18 25.70 1.54 11.37
CA ARG A 18 24.98 0.76 12.40
C ARG A 18 25.24 1.31 13.80
N GLN A 19 26.50 1.55 14.13
CA GLN A 19 26.89 2.11 15.42
C GLN A 19 26.18 3.44 15.71
N LEU A 20 26.16 4.36 14.73
CA LEU A 20 25.49 5.65 14.88
C LEU A 20 23.96 5.51 15.00
N GLN A 21 23.35 4.56 14.28
CA GLN A 21 21.92 4.27 14.46
C GLN A 21 21.61 3.74 15.85
N ASP A 22 22.42 2.83 16.37
CA ASP A 22 22.21 2.26 17.71
C ASP A 22 22.41 3.31 18.79
N GLN A 23 23.40 4.19 18.65
CA GLN A 23 23.59 5.34 19.54
C GLN A 23 22.38 6.29 19.49
N ALA A 24 21.89 6.63 18.29
CA ALA A 24 20.72 7.49 18.14
C ALA A 24 19.47 6.86 18.76
N ALA A 25 19.25 5.56 18.57
CA ALA A 25 18.15 4.82 19.17
C ALA A 25 18.20 4.84 20.70
N LEU A 26 19.41 4.65 21.27
CA LEU A 26 19.61 4.74 22.71
C LEU A 26 19.28 6.14 23.24
N CYS A 27 19.80 7.20 22.62
CA CYS A 27 19.50 8.59 22.99
C CYS A 27 17.99 8.87 22.95
N LEU A 28 17.32 8.54 21.85
CA LEU A 28 15.88 8.76 21.69
C LEU A 28 15.05 7.92 22.67
N SER A 29 15.49 6.71 23.01
CA SER A 29 14.81 5.88 24.01
C SER A 29 14.87 6.46 25.43
N VAL A 30 15.92 7.21 25.74
CA VAL A 30 16.08 7.92 27.01
C VAL A 30 15.20 9.17 27.02
N GLU A 31 15.25 9.98 25.95
CA GLU A 31 14.42 11.18 25.80
C GLU A 31 12.91 10.84 25.82
N ALA A 32 12.51 9.73 25.21
CA ALA A 32 11.12 9.27 25.20
C ALA A 32 10.56 8.92 26.60
N ARG A 33 11.42 8.75 27.61
CA ARG A 33 11.02 8.55 29.01
C ARG A 33 10.91 9.86 29.79
N GLY A 34 11.36 10.96 29.20
CA GLY A 34 11.30 12.29 29.79
C GLY A 34 9.87 12.82 29.90
N PRO A 35 9.64 13.87 30.71
CA PRO A 35 8.32 14.45 30.93
C PRO A 35 7.79 15.23 29.72
N GLN A 36 8.68 15.71 28.85
CA GLN A 36 8.34 16.38 27.60
C GLN A 36 9.29 15.91 26.51
N VAL A 37 8.74 15.53 25.36
CA VAL A 37 9.53 15.15 24.19
C VAL A 37 9.50 16.29 23.18
N GLU A 38 10.69 16.69 22.73
CA GLU A 38 10.84 17.73 21.72
C GLU A 38 10.36 17.26 20.33
N THR A 39 9.89 18.20 19.53
CA THR A 39 9.50 17.96 18.12
C THR A 39 10.67 17.37 17.30
N SER A 40 11.90 17.80 17.59
CA SER A 40 13.14 17.28 17.02
C SER A 40 13.31 15.79 17.28
N SER A 41 13.07 15.32 18.50
CA SER A 41 13.14 13.91 18.89
C SER A 41 12.04 13.07 18.22
N LEU A 42 10.82 13.59 18.10
CA LEU A 42 9.74 12.92 17.37
C LEU A 42 10.08 12.77 15.87
N LEU A 43 10.62 13.81 15.25
CA LEU A 43 11.08 13.76 13.87
C LEU A 43 12.25 12.79 13.71
N ALA A 44 13.20 12.78 14.66
CA ALA A 44 14.32 11.86 14.68
C ALA A 44 13.87 10.40 14.80
N LEU A 45 12.83 10.10 15.61
CA LEU A 45 12.22 8.76 15.69
C LEU A 45 11.63 8.32 14.35
N VAL A 46 10.87 9.19 13.68
CA VAL A 46 10.31 8.92 12.34
C VAL A 46 11.45 8.61 11.35
N MET A 47 12.46 9.48 11.26
CA MET A 47 13.58 9.31 10.34
C MET A 47 14.40 8.06 10.66
N LEU A 48 14.68 7.79 11.93
CA LEU A 48 15.48 6.65 12.36
C LEU A 48 14.77 5.34 12.04
N GLY A 49 13.50 5.21 12.44
CA GLY A 49 12.72 4.00 12.24
C GLY A 49 12.52 3.66 10.77
N MET A 50 12.11 4.63 9.94
CA MET A 50 11.91 4.41 8.51
C MET A 50 13.22 4.22 7.72
N SER A 51 14.37 4.59 8.30
CA SER A 51 15.69 4.35 7.71
C SER A 51 16.43 3.15 8.29
N ARG A 52 15.83 2.37 9.18
CA ARG A 52 16.41 1.09 9.66
C ARG A 52 16.68 0.14 8.49
N SER A 53 15.73 0.02 7.57
CA SER A 53 15.82 -0.86 6.39
C SER A 53 16.95 -0.49 5.43
N TRP A 54 17.45 0.75 5.50
CA TRP A 54 18.53 1.25 4.65
C TRP A 54 19.88 0.62 5.02
N HIS A 55 20.04 0.20 6.28
CA HIS A 55 21.25 -0.46 6.77
C HIS A 55 21.11 -1.99 6.74
N ASP A 56 19.92 -2.48 7.09
CA ASP A 56 19.56 -3.89 7.12
C ASP A 56 18.11 -4.04 6.64
N PRO A 57 17.84 -4.61 5.44
CA PRO A 57 16.51 -4.70 4.86
C PRO A 57 15.45 -5.33 5.77
N GLU A 58 15.85 -6.22 6.68
CA GLU A 58 14.95 -6.95 7.59
C GLU A 58 14.52 -6.07 8.78
N SER A 59 15.26 -4.99 9.05
CA SER A 59 14.94 -4.06 10.13
C SER A 59 13.90 -3.03 9.66
N VAL A 60 12.62 -3.31 9.91
CA VAL A 60 11.49 -2.47 9.46
C VAL A 60 11.12 -1.32 10.41
N GLY A 61 11.85 -1.16 11.52
CA GLY A 61 11.69 -0.04 12.45
C GLY A 61 10.53 -0.13 13.45
N GLN A 62 9.99 -1.32 13.67
CA GLN A 62 8.86 -1.52 14.59
C GLN A 62 9.09 -0.97 16.02
N PRO A 63 10.27 -1.12 16.66
CA PRO A 63 10.49 -0.55 18.00
C PRO A 63 10.36 0.97 18.04
N GLU A 64 10.88 1.68 17.04
CA GLU A 64 10.76 3.13 16.94
C GLU A 64 9.32 3.57 16.67
N PHE A 65 8.58 2.81 15.86
CA PHE A 65 7.16 3.03 15.63
C PHE A 65 6.38 2.97 16.95
N GLU A 66 6.61 1.93 17.76
CA GLU A 66 5.92 1.74 19.04
C GLU A 66 6.23 2.87 20.04
N ILE A 67 7.49 3.33 20.10
CA ILE A 67 7.88 4.48 20.91
C ILE A 67 7.13 5.73 20.45
N LEU A 68 7.16 6.03 19.15
CA LEU A 68 6.50 7.21 18.59
C LEU A 68 4.98 7.17 18.80
N ALA A 69 4.34 6.03 18.54
CA ALA A 69 2.90 5.83 18.74
C ALA A 69 2.49 6.10 20.19
N LYS A 70 3.27 5.62 21.16
CA LYS A 70 3.04 5.87 22.58
C LYS A 70 3.13 7.37 22.90
N LEU A 71 4.13 8.08 22.39
CA LEU A 71 4.36 9.51 22.65
C LEU A 71 3.27 10.41 22.05
N VAL A 72 2.87 10.13 20.81
CA VAL A 72 1.79 10.87 20.12
C VAL A 72 0.45 10.67 20.83
N SER A 73 0.23 9.50 21.45
CA SER A 73 -1.02 9.15 22.14
C SER A 73 -1.07 9.64 23.59
N SER A 74 0.05 9.60 24.33
CA SER A 74 0.10 10.00 25.75
C SER A 74 -0.09 11.50 25.99
N SER A 75 0.05 12.31 24.93
CA SER A 75 -0.08 13.76 24.97
C SER A 75 -1.53 14.26 25.25
N GLU A 76 -2.49 13.37 25.47
CA GLU A 76 -3.90 13.70 25.77
C GLU A 76 -4.19 14.09 27.22
N SER A 77 -3.26 13.88 28.15
CA SER A 77 -3.63 13.77 29.57
C SER A 77 -3.62 15.05 30.42
N PHE A 78 -3.26 16.25 29.94
CA PHE A 78 -3.04 17.38 30.88
C PHE A 78 -3.42 18.82 30.47
N GLN A 79 -4.11 19.08 29.35
CA GLN A 79 -4.51 20.46 29.04
C GLN A 79 -5.98 20.59 28.62
N THR A 80 -6.73 21.34 29.42
CA THR A 80 -8.15 21.68 29.24
C THR A 80 -8.43 22.49 27.96
N ASN A 81 -7.37 22.98 27.30
CA ASN A 81 -7.39 23.56 25.94
C ASN A 81 -5.98 23.40 25.31
N PRO A 82 -5.74 22.41 24.43
CA PRO A 82 -4.45 22.28 23.76
C PRO A 82 -4.19 23.48 22.85
N ASN A 83 -2.95 24.00 22.87
CA ASN A 83 -2.51 25.04 21.95
C ASN A 83 -2.64 24.54 20.49
N LEU A 84 -3.02 25.43 19.55
CA LEU A 84 -3.12 25.12 18.12
C LEU A 84 -1.83 24.49 17.57
N VAL A 85 -0.67 24.96 18.05
CA VAL A 85 0.65 24.42 17.67
C VAL A 85 0.81 22.96 18.10
N ASP A 86 0.37 22.62 19.32
CA ASP A 86 0.42 21.25 19.82
C ASP A 86 -0.54 20.32 19.06
N LYS A 87 -1.72 20.83 18.71
CA LYS A 87 -2.69 20.11 17.87
C LYS A 87 -2.10 19.82 16.49
N GLN A 88 -1.50 20.82 15.83
CA GLN A 88 -0.88 20.65 14.52
C GLN A 88 0.30 19.68 14.56
N ARG A 89 1.14 19.78 15.60
CA ARG A 89 2.26 18.85 15.85
C ARG A 89 1.76 17.41 15.99
N LYS A 90 0.71 17.20 16.79
CA LYS A 90 0.11 15.87 17.01
C LYS A 90 -0.45 15.30 15.70
N ILE A 91 -1.19 16.10 14.93
CA ILE A 91 -1.73 15.69 13.62
C ILE A 91 -0.59 15.30 12.67
N PHE A 92 0.48 16.10 12.60
CA PHE A 92 1.63 15.80 11.75
C PHE A 92 2.22 14.41 12.04
N PHE A 93 2.57 14.13 13.30
CA PHE A 93 3.18 12.83 13.66
C PHE A 93 2.19 11.68 13.63
N HIS A 94 0.90 11.93 13.88
CA HIS A 94 -0.14 10.93 13.65
C HIS A 94 -0.20 10.52 12.18
N ASN A 95 -0.15 11.47 11.25
CA ASN A 95 -0.12 11.18 9.82
C ASN A 95 1.13 10.39 9.44
N SER A 96 2.31 10.73 9.99
CA SER A 96 3.52 9.92 9.81
C SER A 96 3.33 8.47 10.27
N LEU A 97 2.69 8.26 11.43
CA LEU A 97 2.38 6.93 11.94
C LEU A 97 1.39 6.18 11.04
N VAL A 98 0.37 6.84 10.48
CA VAL A 98 -0.59 6.19 9.56
C VAL A 98 0.14 5.62 8.33
N TYR A 99 0.99 6.42 7.68
CA TYR A 99 1.77 5.94 6.54
C TYR A 99 2.69 4.77 6.94
N TRP A 100 3.41 4.91 8.06
CA TRP A 100 4.32 3.88 8.53
C TRP A 100 3.59 2.59 8.91
N GLN A 101 2.43 2.69 9.58
CA GLN A 101 1.58 1.55 9.90
C GLN A 101 1.12 0.83 8.65
N MET A 102 0.73 1.56 7.59
CA MET A 102 0.36 0.97 6.31
C MET A 102 1.50 0.12 5.74
N LEU A 103 2.74 0.62 5.77
CA LEU A 103 3.89 -0.15 5.30
C LEU A 103 4.16 -1.39 6.18
N LEU A 104 4.10 -1.24 7.50
CA LEU A 104 4.30 -2.33 8.46
C LEU A 104 3.24 -3.43 8.31
N ALA A 105 1.99 -3.08 8.04
CA ALA A 105 0.88 -4.02 7.91
C ALA A 105 1.12 -5.13 6.88
N PHE A 106 1.94 -4.86 5.87
CA PHE A 106 2.28 -5.84 4.84
C PHE A 106 3.46 -6.73 5.20
N VAL A 107 4.32 -6.32 6.13
CA VAL A 107 5.62 -6.95 6.40
C VAL A 107 5.82 -7.44 7.83
N THR A 108 4.91 -7.10 8.75
CA THR A 108 4.94 -7.54 10.15
C THR A 108 3.70 -8.32 10.55
N ASP A 109 3.86 -9.37 11.35
CA ASP A 109 2.75 -10.19 11.83
C ASP A 109 1.98 -9.57 13.00
N ARG A 110 2.61 -8.65 13.72
CA ARG A 110 1.97 -7.92 14.81
C ARG A 110 1.26 -6.72 14.20
N GLU A 111 -0.06 -6.68 14.37
CA GLU A 111 -0.82 -5.49 14.04
C GLU A 111 -0.28 -4.32 14.87
N PRO A 112 0.33 -3.30 14.24
CA PRO A 112 0.87 -2.17 14.97
C PRO A 112 -0.31 -1.42 15.59
N SER A 113 -0.38 -1.36 16.91
CA SER A 113 -1.48 -0.70 17.60
C SER A 113 -1.31 0.81 17.54
N LEU A 114 -2.13 1.48 16.74
CA LEU A 114 -2.31 2.93 16.80
C LEU A 114 -3.53 3.23 17.68
N PRO A 115 -3.38 3.88 18.83
CA PRO A 115 -4.52 4.38 19.58
C PRO A 115 -5.36 5.30 18.69
N GLY A 116 -6.67 5.05 18.68
CA GLY A 116 -7.60 5.69 17.76
C GLY A 116 -7.72 7.19 18.01
N LEU A 117 -6.92 7.97 17.29
CA LEU A 117 -7.33 9.31 16.89
C LEU A 117 -8.25 9.10 15.69
N VAL A 118 -9.55 9.26 15.89
CA VAL A 118 -10.42 9.56 14.77
C VAL A 118 -9.84 10.84 14.15
N PRO A 119 -9.41 10.85 12.88
CA PRO A 119 -8.95 12.07 12.23
C PRO A 119 -10.18 12.96 11.99
N SER A 120 -10.72 13.52 13.06
CA SER A 120 -11.58 14.69 12.96
C SER A 120 -10.63 15.85 12.79
N GLN A 121 -10.19 16.11 11.56
CA GLN A 121 -9.69 17.45 11.24
C GLN A 121 -10.78 18.43 11.72
N PRO A 122 -10.43 19.52 12.42
CA PRO A 122 -11.43 20.46 12.90
C PRO A 122 -12.31 20.89 11.71
N GLN A 123 -13.60 20.56 11.76
CA GLN A 123 -14.56 21.18 10.86
C GLN A 123 -15.00 22.48 11.54
N LEU A 124 -14.56 23.63 11.01
CA LEU A 124 -15.15 24.91 11.38
C LEU A 124 -16.59 24.95 10.83
N VAL A 125 -17.56 24.73 11.72
CA VAL A 125 -18.98 24.93 11.42
C VAL A 125 -19.23 26.43 11.29
N GLN A 126 -19.59 26.89 10.09
CA GLN A 126 -20.09 28.26 9.89
C GLN A 126 -21.50 28.40 10.48
N PRO A 127 -21.90 29.61 10.93
CA PRO A 127 -23.22 29.86 11.53
C PRO A 127 -24.41 29.64 10.58
N ASP A 128 -24.18 29.35 9.30
CA ASP A 128 -25.19 29.06 8.28
C ASP A 128 -25.45 27.55 8.05
N GLY A 129 -24.69 26.66 8.71
CA GLY A 129 -24.81 25.21 8.55
C GLY A 129 -24.26 24.65 7.24
N SER A 130 -23.54 25.45 6.44
CA SER A 130 -22.85 24.98 5.24
C SER A 130 -21.45 24.45 5.59
N GLU A 131 -21.22 23.17 5.38
CA GLU A 131 -19.90 22.54 5.51
C GLU A 131 -19.00 22.96 4.34
N LEU A 132 -18.22 24.03 4.50
CA LEU A 132 -17.03 24.22 3.67
C LEU A 132 -15.95 23.31 4.25
N ALA A 133 -15.61 22.24 3.56
CA ALA A 133 -14.45 21.42 3.90
C ALA A 133 -13.21 22.32 3.99
N GLU A 134 -12.58 22.36 5.18
CA GLU A 134 -11.33 23.11 5.34
C GLU A 134 -10.32 22.65 4.29
N PRO A 135 -9.56 23.58 3.68
CA PRO A 135 -8.60 23.21 2.67
C PRO A 135 -7.52 22.31 3.29
N ARG A 136 -7.29 21.14 2.69
CA ARG A 136 -6.42 20.10 3.25
C ARG A 136 -4.96 20.44 2.97
N MET A 137 -4.16 20.59 4.02
CA MET A 137 -2.71 20.70 3.91
C MET A 137 -2.09 19.33 3.60
N PRO A 138 -1.33 19.18 2.50
CA PRO A 138 -0.61 17.94 2.21
C PRO A 138 0.41 17.59 3.30
N HIS A 139 0.45 16.33 3.69
CA HIS A 139 1.48 15.79 4.56
C HIS A 139 2.57 15.09 3.72
N PRO A 140 3.87 15.17 4.08
CA PRO A 140 4.96 14.60 3.27
C PRO A 140 4.85 13.11 2.95
N GLN A 141 4.12 12.33 3.77
CA GLN A 141 4.03 10.88 3.64
C GLN A 141 2.62 10.38 3.33
N THR A 142 1.60 11.00 3.92
CA THR A 142 0.20 10.62 3.67
C THR A 142 -0.38 11.39 2.48
N GLY A 143 0.32 12.41 2.00
CA GLY A 143 -0.18 13.35 1.00
C GLY A 143 -1.50 13.92 1.46
N ILE A 144 -2.55 13.63 0.71
CA ILE A 144 -3.95 14.00 0.97
C ILE A 144 -4.87 12.78 1.17
N GLY A 145 -4.30 11.57 1.19
CA GLY A 145 -5.01 10.30 1.22
C GLY A 145 -4.89 9.57 2.55
N ILE A 146 -4.94 10.30 3.68
CA ILE A 146 -4.78 9.68 5.00
C ILE A 146 -5.85 8.61 5.26
N GLU A 147 -7.11 8.87 4.90
CA GLU A 147 -8.22 7.94 5.08
C GLU A 147 -8.00 6.66 4.25
N VAL A 148 -7.49 6.81 3.03
CA VAL A 148 -7.10 5.70 2.15
C VAL A 148 -6.00 4.88 2.82
N GLN A 149 -4.92 5.52 3.27
CA GLN A 149 -3.78 4.80 3.86
C GLN A 149 -4.15 4.08 5.15
N THR A 150 -5.03 4.65 5.99
CA THR A 150 -5.59 3.98 7.17
C THR A 150 -6.32 2.69 6.78
N LEU A 151 -7.18 2.74 5.75
CA LEU A 151 -7.91 1.56 5.30
C LEU A 151 -6.99 0.54 4.63
N VAL A 152 -6.02 0.98 3.83
CA VAL A 152 -5.02 0.09 3.21
C VAL A 152 -4.16 -0.59 4.27
N ALA A 153 -3.85 0.06 5.38
CA ALA A 153 -3.20 -0.59 6.53
C ALA A 153 -4.05 -1.74 7.10
N LYS A 154 -5.35 -1.51 7.33
CA LYS A 154 -6.28 -2.57 7.78
C LYS A 154 -6.38 -3.71 6.77
N VAL A 155 -6.45 -3.40 5.48
CA VAL A 155 -6.43 -4.39 4.39
C VAL A 155 -5.15 -5.23 4.43
N GLY A 156 -3.99 -4.60 4.57
CA GLY A 156 -2.70 -5.28 4.69
C GLY A 156 -2.66 -6.25 5.87
N ASN A 157 -3.10 -5.81 7.05
CA ASN A 157 -3.17 -6.63 8.25
C ASN A 157 -4.11 -7.84 8.06
N LEU A 158 -5.32 -7.59 7.54
CA LEU A 158 -6.31 -8.64 7.28
C LEU A 158 -5.74 -9.70 6.35
N ILE A 159 -5.19 -9.28 5.22
CA ILE A 159 -4.65 -10.20 4.20
C ILE A 159 -3.46 -10.96 4.74
N ARG A 160 -2.50 -10.29 5.36
CA ARG A 160 -1.32 -10.95 5.91
C ARG A 160 -1.70 -12.00 6.96
N ARG A 161 -2.64 -11.66 7.86
CA ARG A 161 -3.21 -12.59 8.84
C ARG A 161 -3.83 -13.81 8.17
N GLU A 162 -4.65 -13.61 7.14
CA GLU A 162 -5.30 -14.71 6.42
C GLU A 162 -4.34 -15.57 5.61
N ARG A 163 -3.39 -14.99 4.87
CA ARG A 163 -2.35 -15.77 4.15
C ARG A 163 -1.58 -16.65 5.13
N LYS A 164 -1.18 -16.10 6.28
CA LYS A 164 -0.45 -16.83 7.30
C LYS A 164 -1.30 -17.92 7.95
N ARG A 165 -2.57 -17.65 8.24
CA ARG A 165 -3.53 -18.64 8.77
C ARG A 165 -3.65 -19.82 7.80
N ILE A 166 -3.93 -19.54 6.53
CA ILE A 166 -4.10 -20.56 5.48
C ILE A 166 -2.83 -21.40 5.33
N ARG A 167 -1.66 -20.76 5.28
CA ARG A 167 -0.36 -21.44 5.14
C ARG A 167 -0.02 -22.35 6.32
N ASN A 168 -0.36 -21.92 7.55
CA ASN A 168 -0.06 -22.68 8.77
C ASN A 168 -1.17 -23.68 9.16
N ARG A 169 -2.28 -23.72 8.42
CA ARG A 169 -3.41 -24.59 8.73
C ARG A 169 -3.05 -26.05 8.46
N GLN A 170 -3.15 -26.88 9.51
CA GLN A 170 -2.97 -28.33 9.40
C GLN A 170 -4.29 -29.07 9.12
N PHE A 171 -5.37 -28.63 9.77
CA PHE A 171 -6.69 -29.23 9.65
C PHE A 171 -7.78 -28.15 9.68
N VAL A 172 -8.93 -28.45 9.08
CA VAL A 172 -10.11 -27.60 9.16
C VAL A 172 -10.84 -27.88 10.47
N SER A 173 -11.15 -26.84 11.23
CA SER A 173 -11.90 -26.91 12.49
C SER A 173 -13.04 -25.90 12.48
N GLN A 174 -13.98 -26.01 13.43
CA GLN A 174 -15.05 -25.02 13.55
C GLN A 174 -14.49 -23.61 13.78
N GLY A 175 -13.45 -23.46 14.62
CA GLY A 175 -12.78 -22.19 14.83
C GLY A 175 -12.09 -21.64 13.57
N ASP A 176 -11.53 -22.51 12.72
CA ASP A 176 -10.95 -22.10 11.42
C ASP A 176 -12.02 -21.54 10.48
N ILE A 177 -13.19 -22.17 10.44
CA ILE A 177 -14.34 -21.72 9.66
C ILE A 177 -14.88 -20.39 10.19
N ASP A 178 -15.01 -20.25 11.51
CA ASP A 178 -15.52 -19.03 12.13
C ASP A 178 -14.55 -17.85 11.92
N GLN A 179 -13.25 -18.09 12.00
CA GLN A 179 -12.23 -17.08 11.70
C GLN A 179 -12.26 -16.68 10.20
N ALA A 180 -12.39 -17.64 9.29
CA ALA A 180 -12.53 -17.36 7.86
C ALA A 180 -13.79 -16.52 7.57
N LYS A 181 -14.92 -16.84 8.20
CA LYS A 181 -16.16 -16.06 8.08
C LYS A 181 -15.98 -14.63 8.60
N ALA A 182 -15.35 -14.46 9.75
CA ALA A 182 -15.05 -13.14 10.30
C ALA A 182 -14.17 -12.33 9.33
N ALA A 183 -13.15 -12.95 8.75
CA ALA A 183 -12.29 -12.29 7.76
C ALA A 183 -13.02 -11.86 6.49
N ILE A 184 -13.99 -12.65 6.00
CA ILE A 184 -14.84 -12.28 4.86
C ILE A 184 -15.68 -11.03 5.19
N LEU A 185 -16.32 -11.01 6.37
CA LEU A 185 -17.11 -9.85 6.81
C LEU A 185 -16.24 -8.60 6.99
N ASP A 186 -15.03 -8.74 7.57
CA ASP A 186 -14.05 -7.66 7.66
C ASP A 186 -13.68 -7.13 6.26
N ALA A 187 -13.48 -8.02 5.28
CA ALA A 187 -13.16 -7.67 3.91
C ALA A 187 -14.29 -6.89 3.22
N GLU A 188 -15.54 -7.31 3.39
CA GLU A 188 -16.75 -6.63 2.87
C GLU A 188 -16.89 -5.21 3.46
N HIS A 189 -16.61 -5.06 4.77
CA HIS A 189 -16.63 -3.76 5.43
C HIS A 189 -15.54 -2.83 4.86
N LEU A 190 -14.30 -3.31 4.78
CA LEU A 190 -13.17 -2.53 4.25
C LEU A 190 -13.37 -2.16 2.77
N TYR A 191 -13.92 -3.08 1.98
CA TYR A 191 -14.33 -2.81 0.60
C TYR A 191 -15.31 -1.64 0.53
N SER A 192 -16.36 -1.68 1.35
CA SER A 192 -17.41 -0.66 1.37
C SER A 192 -16.86 0.71 1.80
N GLU A 193 -16.01 0.75 2.83
CA GLU A 193 -15.33 1.96 3.27
C GLU A 193 -14.42 2.55 2.18
N LEU A 194 -13.61 1.71 1.51
CA LEU A 194 -12.75 2.14 0.40
C LEU A 194 -13.53 2.73 -0.77
N CYS A 195 -14.67 2.13 -1.12
CA CYS A 195 -15.54 2.64 -2.18
C CYS A 195 -16.22 3.97 -1.79
N ALA A 196 -16.52 4.16 -0.51
CA ALA A 196 -17.20 5.35 0.00
C ALA A 196 -16.29 6.58 0.13
N ILE A 197 -14.96 6.42 0.16
CA ILE A 197 -14.03 7.55 0.26
C ILE A 197 -14.24 8.55 -0.88
N GLN A 198 -14.39 9.81 -0.50
CA GLN A 198 -14.32 10.95 -1.41
C GLN A 198 -12.95 11.63 -1.25
N LEU A 199 -12.10 11.48 -2.26
CA LEU A 199 -10.85 12.23 -2.32
C LEU A 199 -11.15 13.71 -2.60
N PRO A 200 -10.38 14.65 -2.02
CA PRO A 200 -10.59 16.07 -2.26
C PRO A 200 -10.35 16.41 -3.74
N GLY A 201 -11.07 17.40 -4.26
CA GLY A 201 -10.73 18.02 -5.54
C GLY A 201 -9.47 18.89 -5.42
N GLU A 202 -8.82 19.23 -6.53
CA GLU A 202 -7.61 20.07 -6.55
C GLU A 202 -7.81 21.41 -5.82
N ASN A 203 -8.99 22.01 -5.94
CA ASN A 203 -9.37 23.27 -5.31
C ASN A 203 -9.50 23.20 -3.77
N ALA A 204 -9.64 22.00 -3.22
CA ALA A 204 -9.75 21.76 -1.77
C ALA A 204 -8.40 21.43 -1.13
N VAL A 205 -7.30 21.45 -1.89
CA VAL A 205 -5.95 21.17 -1.38
C VAL A 205 -5.15 22.47 -1.30
N ILE A 206 -4.53 22.71 -0.15
CA ILE A 206 -3.62 23.86 0.03
C ILE A 206 -2.35 23.60 -0.79
N ASP A 207 -1.94 24.58 -1.59
CA ASP A 207 -0.65 24.54 -2.27
C ASP A 207 0.49 24.50 -1.24
N SER A 208 1.29 23.43 -1.31
CA SER A 208 2.43 23.22 -0.42
C SER A 208 3.64 24.09 -0.79
N GLY A 209 3.63 24.73 -1.97
CA GLY A 209 4.77 25.43 -2.56
C GLY A 209 5.86 24.48 -3.08
N ASP A 210 5.60 23.17 -3.11
CA ASP A 210 6.52 22.19 -3.69
C ASP A 210 6.24 22.00 -5.19
N GLU A 211 6.92 22.78 -6.01
CA GLU A 211 6.85 22.68 -7.48
C GLU A 211 7.21 21.28 -8.02
N MET A 212 8.00 20.50 -7.26
CA MET A 212 8.37 19.14 -7.65
C MET A 212 7.28 18.11 -7.32
N THR A 213 6.33 18.45 -6.44
CA THR A 213 5.24 17.57 -6.02
C THR A 213 3.90 18.30 -6.07
N PRO A 214 3.44 18.71 -7.27
CA PRO A 214 2.15 19.36 -7.45
C PRO A 214 1.00 18.50 -6.92
N THR A 215 -0.11 19.16 -6.60
CA THR A 215 -1.33 18.53 -6.05
C THR A 215 -1.81 17.34 -6.87
N ASP A 216 -1.75 17.42 -8.21
CA ASP A 216 -2.11 16.31 -9.11
C ASP A 216 -1.30 15.02 -8.81
N HIS A 217 -0.01 15.12 -8.52
CA HIS A 217 0.81 13.95 -8.16
C HIS A 217 0.29 13.30 -6.87
N LEU A 218 -0.10 14.10 -5.88
CA LEU A 218 -0.61 13.61 -4.61
C LEU A 218 -2.00 12.98 -4.75
N LEU A 219 -2.87 13.56 -5.58
CA LEU A 219 -4.18 12.99 -5.93
C LEU A 219 -4.04 11.63 -6.62
N LYS A 220 -3.15 11.55 -7.61
CA LYS A 220 -2.84 10.30 -8.32
C LYS A 220 -2.32 9.22 -7.38
N VAL A 221 -1.41 9.56 -6.46
CA VAL A 221 -0.89 8.61 -5.48
C VAL A 221 -1.97 8.17 -4.48
N ALA A 222 -2.79 9.09 -3.98
CA ALA A 222 -3.91 8.74 -3.09
C ALA A 222 -4.90 7.78 -3.77
N GLU A 223 -5.24 8.05 -5.03
CA GLU A 223 -6.11 7.19 -5.82
C GLU A 223 -5.48 5.83 -6.13
N ALA A 224 -4.17 5.81 -6.43
CA ALA A 224 -3.44 4.58 -6.66
C ALA A 224 -3.44 3.69 -5.40
N TYR A 225 -3.25 4.25 -4.21
CA TYR A 225 -3.37 3.49 -2.96
C TYR A 225 -4.78 2.95 -2.73
N ARG A 226 -5.83 3.71 -3.06
CA ARG A 226 -7.22 3.26 -2.95
C ARG A 226 -7.47 2.05 -3.86
N CYS A 227 -7.02 2.15 -5.11
CA CYS A 227 -7.09 1.05 -6.07
C CYS A 227 -6.22 -0.14 -5.65
N THR A 228 -5.04 0.07 -5.06
CA THR A 228 -4.21 -1.00 -4.49
C THR A 228 -4.95 -1.73 -3.36
N GLY A 229 -5.61 -1.01 -2.44
CA GLY A 229 -6.43 -1.63 -1.40
C GLY A 229 -7.51 -2.56 -1.97
N LEU A 230 -8.24 -2.07 -2.98
CA LEU A 230 -9.24 -2.87 -3.70
C LEU A 230 -8.60 -4.08 -4.40
N LEU A 231 -7.47 -3.91 -5.08
CA LEU A 231 -6.76 -5.00 -5.74
C LEU A 231 -6.36 -6.10 -4.76
N GLN A 232 -5.80 -5.73 -3.60
CA GLN A 232 -5.40 -6.70 -2.59
C GLN A 232 -6.61 -7.44 -2.02
N LEU A 233 -7.75 -6.75 -1.80
CA LEU A 233 -9.01 -7.37 -1.38
C LEU A 233 -9.53 -8.37 -2.41
N TYR A 234 -9.69 -7.97 -3.68
CA TYR A 234 -10.21 -8.85 -4.73
C TYR A 234 -9.35 -10.10 -4.95
N ARG A 235 -8.02 -9.97 -4.83
CA ARG A 235 -7.09 -11.12 -4.96
C ARG A 235 -7.28 -12.16 -3.85
N ASN A 236 -7.61 -11.72 -2.64
CA ASN A 236 -7.69 -12.59 -1.45
C ASN A 236 -9.11 -12.99 -1.06
N PHE A 237 -10.10 -12.20 -1.46
CA PHE A 237 -11.53 -12.40 -1.22
C PHE A 237 -12.27 -12.23 -2.56
N PRO A 238 -12.18 -13.23 -3.46
CA PRO A 238 -12.69 -13.11 -4.83
C PRO A 238 -14.21 -12.91 -4.90
N ASP A 239 -14.94 -13.30 -3.86
CA ASP A 239 -16.39 -13.10 -3.75
C ASP A 239 -16.79 -11.61 -3.70
N LEU A 240 -15.84 -10.71 -3.40
CA LEU A 240 -16.04 -9.27 -3.50
C LEU A 240 -16.12 -8.78 -4.96
N LEU A 241 -15.63 -9.56 -5.92
CA LEU A 241 -15.80 -9.23 -7.33
C LEU A 241 -17.27 -9.40 -7.73
N PRO A 242 -17.82 -8.48 -8.54
CA PRO A 242 -19.19 -8.60 -8.98
C PRO A 242 -19.44 -9.94 -9.70
N ALA A 243 -20.60 -10.56 -9.45
CA ALA A 243 -20.93 -11.89 -9.95
C ALA A 243 -20.79 -12.08 -11.48
N HIS A 244 -20.82 -11.02 -12.28
CA HIS A 244 -20.61 -11.06 -13.74
C HIS A 244 -19.14 -11.18 -14.14
N VAL A 245 -18.19 -10.74 -13.31
CA VAL A 245 -16.76 -11.07 -13.48
C VAL A 245 -16.53 -12.54 -13.16
N SER A 246 -17.34 -13.12 -12.25
CA SER A 246 -17.27 -14.52 -11.84
C SER A 246 -18.12 -15.47 -12.71
N SER A 247 -19.02 -14.96 -13.56
CA SER A 247 -20.00 -15.74 -14.32
C SER A 247 -20.04 -15.28 -15.77
N ASP A 248 -19.11 -15.80 -16.58
CA ASP A 248 -19.20 -15.71 -18.05
C ASP A 248 -19.22 -17.09 -18.71
N ALA A 249 -19.85 -18.05 -18.03
CA ALA A 249 -20.19 -19.32 -18.63
C ALA A 249 -21.64 -19.66 -18.32
N LEU A 250 -22.60 -19.13 -19.07
CA LEU A 250 -23.87 -19.81 -19.36
C LEU A 250 -24.70 -19.24 -20.54
N THR A 251 -24.19 -18.36 -21.39
CA THR A 251 -24.94 -17.93 -22.60
C THR A 251 -24.00 -17.54 -23.74
N ASP A 252 -23.83 -18.45 -24.71
CA ASP A 252 -23.65 -18.20 -26.17
C ASP A 252 -22.78 -19.20 -26.96
N GLN A 253 -22.69 -20.48 -26.55
CA GLN A 253 -22.16 -21.53 -27.45
C GLN A 253 -22.93 -22.86 -27.44
N PHE A 254 -24.23 -22.85 -27.14
CA PHE A 254 -25.10 -23.90 -27.68
C PHE A 254 -25.49 -23.50 -29.10
N ILE A 255 -24.76 -24.09 -30.07
CA ILE A 255 -25.04 -24.29 -31.50
C ILE A 255 -23.78 -23.93 -32.31
N ASN A 256 -22.78 -24.84 -32.30
CA ASN A 256 -22.18 -25.45 -33.51
C ASN A 256 -20.72 -25.93 -33.32
N SER A 257 -20.52 -27.21 -33.68
CA SER A 257 -19.30 -27.80 -34.26
C SER A 257 -18.22 -28.41 -33.36
N SER A 258 -18.37 -29.73 -33.17
CA SER A 258 -17.38 -30.80 -33.41
C SER A 258 -15.96 -30.74 -32.80
N ALA A 259 -15.75 -31.63 -31.82
CA ALA A 259 -14.60 -32.53 -31.64
C ALA A 259 -13.18 -31.94 -31.73
N SER A 260 -12.65 -31.54 -30.57
CA SER A 260 -11.24 -31.70 -30.21
C SER A 260 -11.15 -31.81 -28.68
N GLU A 261 -10.67 -32.96 -28.21
CA GLU A 261 -10.46 -33.28 -26.80
C GLU A 261 -9.29 -32.45 -26.23
N ASN A 262 -9.60 -31.46 -25.41
CA ASN A 262 -8.84 -31.00 -24.23
C ASN A 262 -9.54 -29.77 -23.64
N THR A 263 -10.69 -29.96 -23.00
CA THR A 263 -11.42 -28.84 -22.37
C THR A 263 -11.04 -28.77 -20.90
N CYS A 264 -10.13 -27.85 -20.59
CA CYS A 264 -9.81 -27.42 -19.23
C CYS A 264 -11.05 -26.84 -18.53
N SER A 265 -11.28 -27.26 -17.30
CA SER A 265 -12.38 -26.85 -16.41
C SER A 265 -12.18 -25.44 -15.82
N GLY A 266 -11.97 -24.39 -16.65
CA GLY A 266 -11.33 -23.13 -16.21
C GLY A 266 -11.94 -21.79 -16.64
N THR A 267 -13.24 -21.69 -16.93
CA THR A 267 -13.82 -20.45 -17.50
C THR A 267 -13.97 -19.29 -16.51
N ASN A 268 -14.24 -19.52 -15.22
CA ASN A 268 -14.48 -18.44 -14.25
C ASN A 268 -13.19 -17.80 -13.72
N THR A 269 -12.09 -18.55 -13.67
CA THR A 269 -10.80 -18.03 -13.18
C THR A 269 -10.15 -17.04 -14.16
N GLY A 270 -10.39 -17.20 -15.47
CA GLY A 270 -9.79 -16.35 -16.51
C GLY A 270 -10.32 -14.91 -16.49
N SER A 271 -11.62 -14.72 -16.26
CA SER A 271 -12.25 -13.39 -16.21
C SER A 271 -11.81 -12.59 -14.97
N GLN A 272 -11.76 -13.25 -13.81
CA GLN A 272 -11.21 -12.66 -12.58
C GLN A 272 -9.75 -12.23 -12.78
N ASP A 273 -8.92 -13.11 -13.32
CA ASP A 273 -7.49 -12.84 -13.55
C ASP A 273 -7.28 -11.66 -14.51
N ALA A 274 -8.11 -11.55 -15.56
CA ALA A 274 -8.11 -10.43 -16.48
C ALA A 274 -8.47 -9.11 -15.78
N TYR A 275 -9.52 -9.11 -14.95
CA TYR A 275 -9.94 -7.94 -14.17
C TYR A 275 -8.84 -7.45 -13.23
N LEU A 276 -8.18 -8.37 -12.50
CA LEU A 276 -7.05 -8.03 -11.62
C LEU A 276 -5.88 -7.45 -12.41
N THR A 277 -5.55 -7.99 -13.59
CA THR A 277 -4.54 -7.39 -14.47
C THR A 277 -4.95 -5.99 -14.93
N CYS A 278 -6.19 -5.77 -15.35
CA CYS A 278 -6.68 -4.44 -15.73
C CYS A 278 -6.56 -3.43 -14.58
N LEU A 279 -6.91 -3.84 -13.36
CA LEU A 279 -6.76 -3.00 -12.17
C LEU A 279 -5.30 -2.70 -11.84
N ALA A 280 -4.41 -3.69 -11.95
CA ALA A 280 -2.98 -3.48 -11.80
C ALA A 280 -2.41 -2.52 -12.84
N LEU A 281 -2.82 -2.64 -14.11
CA LEU A 281 -2.44 -1.71 -15.18
C LEU A 281 -3.01 -0.30 -14.95
N HIS A 282 -4.22 -0.19 -14.40
CA HIS A 282 -4.82 1.09 -14.05
C HIS A 282 -4.06 1.79 -12.91
N ILE A 283 -3.70 1.05 -11.85
CA ILE A 283 -2.84 1.56 -10.77
C ILE A 283 -1.51 2.06 -11.36
N LEU A 284 -0.94 1.31 -12.32
CA LEU A 284 0.30 1.70 -12.97
C LEU A 284 0.13 2.97 -13.80
N ASP A 285 -0.95 3.12 -14.56
CA ASP A 285 -1.25 4.32 -15.34
C ASP A 285 -1.37 5.57 -14.43
N LEU A 286 -1.98 5.45 -13.25
CA LEU A 286 -2.10 6.57 -12.29
C LEU A 286 -0.73 7.14 -11.87
N VAL A 287 0.27 6.27 -11.68
CA VAL A 287 1.62 6.68 -11.26
C VAL A 287 2.62 6.80 -12.41
N HIS A 288 2.24 6.39 -13.62
CA HIS A 288 3.09 6.38 -14.79
C HIS A 288 3.61 7.78 -15.13
N ASP A 289 2.69 8.74 -15.14
CA ASP A 289 2.93 10.12 -15.58
C ASP A 289 3.61 10.98 -14.52
N ILE A 290 3.71 10.49 -13.28
CA ILE A 290 4.47 11.18 -12.24
C ILE A 290 5.96 11.04 -12.58
N PRO A 291 6.72 12.13 -12.76
CA PRO A 291 8.14 12.05 -13.08
C PRO A 291 8.94 11.49 -11.90
N VAL A 292 10.06 10.82 -12.18
CA VAL A 292 10.99 10.29 -11.15
C VAL A 292 11.61 11.39 -10.27
N SER A 293 11.57 12.64 -10.75
CA SER A 293 12.02 13.82 -10.01
C SER A 293 11.01 14.28 -8.95
N SER A 294 9.74 13.85 -9.04
CA SER A 294 8.72 14.15 -8.04
C SER A 294 9.11 13.63 -6.67
N ARG A 295 8.88 14.41 -5.60
CA ARG A 295 9.21 13.94 -4.23
C ARG A 295 8.23 12.90 -3.72
N SER A 296 7.07 12.74 -4.35
CA SER A 296 6.17 11.59 -4.12
C SER A 296 6.82 10.23 -4.38
N ARG A 297 8.01 10.18 -5.00
CA ARG A 297 8.77 8.93 -5.22
C ARG A 297 9.02 8.11 -3.97
N SER A 298 9.10 8.71 -2.77
CA SER A 298 9.25 7.96 -1.52
C SER A 298 8.00 7.17 -1.16
N ILE A 299 6.82 7.61 -1.60
CA ILE A 299 5.52 7.00 -1.27
C ILE A 299 4.92 6.19 -2.42
N GLN A 300 5.76 5.74 -3.36
CA GLN A 300 5.36 4.92 -4.50
C GLN A 300 5.88 3.47 -4.49
N PRO A 301 6.97 3.07 -3.80
CA PRO A 301 7.54 1.72 -3.95
C PRO A 301 6.55 0.57 -3.69
N LEU A 302 5.75 0.67 -2.61
CA LEU A 302 4.72 -0.33 -2.30
C LEU A 302 3.72 -0.52 -3.45
N LEU A 303 3.33 0.54 -4.15
CA LEU A 303 2.39 0.45 -5.28
C LEU A 303 2.94 -0.48 -6.36
N PHE A 304 4.21 -0.35 -6.71
CA PHE A 304 4.86 -1.19 -7.73
C PHE A 304 5.02 -2.65 -7.31
N VAL A 305 5.34 -2.90 -6.04
CA VAL A 305 5.45 -4.27 -5.53
C VAL A 305 4.07 -4.93 -5.47
N SER A 306 3.06 -4.20 -4.98
CA SER A 306 1.72 -4.75 -4.70
C SER A 306 0.96 -5.23 -5.94
N ILE A 307 1.32 -4.76 -7.13
CA ILE A 307 0.68 -5.13 -8.40
C ILE A 307 1.39 -6.28 -9.12
N CYS A 308 2.58 -6.70 -8.68
CA CYS A 308 3.45 -7.54 -9.50
C CYS A 308 2.87 -8.94 -9.79
N SER A 309 2.08 -9.48 -8.85
CA SER A 309 1.37 -10.77 -8.99
C SER A 309 0.28 -10.78 -10.05
N GLU A 310 -0.17 -9.62 -10.49
CA GLU A 310 -1.26 -9.51 -11.48
C GLU A 310 -0.75 -9.27 -12.90
N LEU A 311 0.57 -9.19 -13.08
CA LEU A 311 1.21 -9.01 -14.37
C LEU A 311 1.62 -10.37 -14.97
N SER A 312 0.70 -11.33 -15.06
CA SER A 312 0.94 -12.66 -15.68
C SER A 312 0.80 -12.62 -17.19
N LEU A 313 1.69 -13.30 -17.91
CA LEU A 313 1.53 -13.52 -19.36
C LEU A 313 0.46 -14.59 -19.63
N GLY A 314 -0.04 -14.66 -20.87
CA GLY A 314 -1.03 -15.66 -21.27
C GLY A 314 -2.48 -15.30 -20.90
N ARG A 315 -2.72 -14.04 -20.49
CA ARG A 315 -4.06 -13.46 -20.27
C ARG A 315 -4.61 -12.77 -21.53
N SER A 316 -3.87 -12.85 -22.64
CA SER A 316 -4.18 -12.19 -23.90
C SER A 316 -5.55 -12.61 -24.45
N GLY A 317 -6.37 -11.65 -24.85
CA GLY A 317 -7.70 -11.89 -25.43
C GLY A 317 -8.81 -12.19 -24.43
N CYS A 318 -8.53 -12.24 -23.12
CA CYS A 318 -9.60 -12.22 -22.11
C CYS A 318 -10.27 -10.84 -22.13
N SER A 319 -11.57 -10.82 -22.36
CA SER A 319 -12.42 -9.65 -22.20
C SER A 319 -13.42 -9.96 -21.10
N PHE A 320 -13.76 -8.98 -20.28
CA PHE A 320 -14.89 -9.09 -19.36
C PHE A 320 -15.93 -8.06 -19.79
N THR A 321 -17.19 -8.41 -19.65
CA THR A 321 -18.30 -7.49 -19.93
C THR A 321 -18.23 -6.29 -18.99
N THR A 322 -18.53 -5.11 -19.52
CA THR A 322 -18.45 -3.85 -18.77
C THR A 322 -19.16 -3.96 -17.44
N LEU A 323 -18.45 -3.67 -16.33
CA LEU A 323 -19.07 -3.62 -15.01
C LEU A 323 -20.29 -2.69 -15.05
N GLN A 324 -21.46 -3.22 -14.67
CA GLN A 324 -22.69 -2.40 -14.63
C GLN A 324 -22.56 -1.23 -13.63
N ARG A 325 -21.70 -1.39 -12.61
CA ARG A 325 -21.31 -0.35 -11.66
C ARG A 325 -19.87 -0.56 -11.20
N ALA A 326 -18.97 0.34 -11.60
CA ALA A 326 -17.62 0.32 -11.06
C ALA A 326 -17.62 0.74 -9.58
N PRO A 327 -16.72 0.19 -8.75
CA PRO A 327 -16.65 0.52 -7.32
C PRO A 327 -16.25 1.99 -7.08
N VAL A 328 -15.45 2.56 -7.98
CA VAL A 328 -14.96 3.93 -7.91
C VAL A 328 -14.89 4.59 -9.29
N ALA A 329 -14.97 5.93 -9.33
CA ALA A 329 -15.07 6.70 -10.58
C ALA A 329 -13.86 6.58 -11.51
N SER A 330 -12.65 6.45 -10.96
CA SER A 330 -11.39 6.26 -11.70
C SER A 330 -11.38 4.93 -12.49
N ILE A 331 -11.90 3.86 -11.89
CA ILE A 331 -12.04 2.55 -12.52
C ILE A 331 -13.11 2.62 -13.63
N ALA A 332 -14.24 3.29 -13.39
CA ALA A 332 -15.28 3.49 -14.42
C ALA A 332 -14.75 4.24 -15.66
N SER A 333 -13.89 5.23 -15.47
CA SER A 333 -13.35 6.04 -16.57
C SER A 333 -12.13 5.39 -17.24
N SER A 334 -11.53 4.38 -16.63
CA SER A 334 -10.31 3.75 -17.12
C SER A 334 -10.51 2.99 -18.43
N ARG A 335 -9.63 3.25 -19.40
CA ARG A 335 -9.57 2.52 -20.68
C ARG A 335 -9.14 1.06 -20.52
N ARG A 336 -8.42 0.74 -19.44
CA ARG A 336 -7.92 -0.63 -19.17
C ARG A 336 -9.04 -1.65 -19.07
N PHE A 337 -10.25 -1.20 -18.72
CA PHE A 337 -11.42 -2.05 -18.59
C PHE A 337 -12.30 -2.07 -19.86
N LYS A 338 -11.85 -1.45 -20.96
CA LYS A 338 -12.57 -1.33 -22.24
C LYS A 338 -11.78 -1.94 -23.39
N ASP A 339 -10.45 -1.80 -23.35
CA ASP A 339 -9.55 -2.32 -24.37
C ASP A 339 -9.18 -3.79 -24.08
N PRO A 340 -8.95 -4.62 -25.11
CA PRO A 340 -8.54 -6.00 -24.93
C PRO A 340 -7.13 -6.08 -24.32
N LEU A 341 -6.94 -6.95 -23.33
CA LEU A 341 -5.62 -7.18 -22.73
C LEU A 341 -4.66 -7.82 -23.74
N THR A 342 -3.44 -7.30 -23.79
CA THR A 342 -2.35 -7.87 -24.58
C THR A 342 -1.12 -8.17 -23.72
N ASP A 343 -0.43 -9.29 -24.00
CA ASP A 343 0.83 -9.62 -23.33
C ASP A 343 1.91 -8.55 -23.52
N LEU A 344 1.87 -7.81 -24.64
CA LEU A 344 2.78 -6.69 -24.90
C LEU A 344 2.64 -5.58 -23.86
N GLU A 345 1.42 -5.25 -23.44
CA GLU A 345 1.18 -4.26 -22.39
C GLU A 345 1.69 -4.74 -21.04
N ILE A 346 1.50 -6.03 -20.74
CA ILE A 346 2.02 -6.65 -19.52
C ILE A 346 3.55 -6.58 -19.50
N LEU A 347 4.22 -6.93 -20.60
CA LEU A 347 5.68 -6.82 -20.72
C LEU A 347 6.19 -5.38 -20.60
N ARG A 348 5.51 -4.40 -21.22
CA ARG A 348 5.83 -2.98 -21.06
C ARG A 348 5.69 -2.53 -19.62
N SER A 349 4.65 -3.00 -18.94
CA SER A 349 4.36 -2.68 -17.54
C SER A 349 5.40 -3.28 -16.60
N ARG A 350 5.78 -4.56 -16.80
CA ARG A 350 6.88 -5.20 -16.08
C ARG A 350 8.19 -4.42 -16.26
N ARG A 351 8.52 -4.03 -17.50
CA ARG A 351 9.71 -3.20 -17.79
C ARG A 351 9.66 -1.86 -17.06
N PHE A 352 8.50 -1.21 -17.06
CA PHE A 352 8.31 0.06 -16.36
C PHE A 352 8.52 -0.09 -14.85
N VAL A 353 7.92 -1.11 -14.22
CA VAL A 353 8.10 -1.41 -12.78
C VAL A 353 9.57 -1.57 -12.42
N ILE A 354 10.31 -2.40 -13.18
CA ILE A 354 11.75 -2.61 -12.94
C ILE A 354 12.52 -1.30 -13.14
N SER A 355 12.28 -0.60 -14.25
CA SER A 355 12.96 0.67 -14.53
C SER A 355 12.74 1.69 -13.42
N ARG A 356 11.50 1.81 -12.93
CA ARG A 356 11.12 2.79 -11.92
C ARG A 356 11.73 2.46 -10.56
N LEU A 357 11.66 1.21 -10.12
CA LEU A 357 12.31 0.76 -8.89
C LEU A 357 13.83 0.89 -8.99
N SER A 358 14.45 0.56 -10.12
CA SER A 358 15.89 0.79 -10.31
C SER A 358 16.27 2.28 -10.27
N SER A 359 15.45 3.18 -10.82
CA SER A 359 15.66 4.62 -10.65
C SER A 359 15.57 5.03 -9.17
N PHE A 360 14.59 4.51 -8.43
CA PHE A 360 14.46 4.76 -6.99
C PHE A 360 15.62 4.21 -6.19
N GLN A 361 16.18 3.06 -6.58
CA GLN A 361 17.34 2.48 -5.91
C GLN A 361 18.54 3.45 -5.90
N ASN A 362 18.73 4.20 -6.99
CA ASN A 362 19.82 5.17 -7.13
C ASN A 362 19.56 6.52 -6.44
N ILE A 363 18.30 6.84 -6.11
CA ILE A 363 17.90 8.14 -5.58
C ILE A 363 17.53 8.05 -4.08
N LEU A 364 16.90 6.94 -3.69
CA LEU A 364 16.44 6.63 -2.34
C LEU A 364 17.41 5.64 -1.69
N ALA A 365 16.92 4.87 -0.72
CA ALA A 365 17.70 3.84 -0.06
C ALA A 365 17.84 2.59 -0.91
N ALA A 366 19.06 2.29 -1.31
CA ALA A 366 19.30 1.22 -2.26
C ALA A 366 19.00 -0.19 -1.73
N LYS A 367 19.23 -0.47 -0.44
CA LYS A 367 19.01 -1.80 0.15
C LYS A 367 17.55 -2.26 0.17
N PRO A 368 16.56 -1.50 0.72
CA PRO A 368 15.17 -1.93 0.70
C PRO A 368 14.63 -2.01 -0.73
N ILE A 369 14.98 -1.07 -1.61
CA ILE A 369 14.55 -1.12 -3.01
C ILE A 369 15.18 -2.32 -3.75
N GLY A 370 16.43 -2.67 -3.45
CA GLY A 370 17.07 -3.88 -3.94
C GLY A 370 16.32 -5.15 -3.52
N ARG A 371 15.84 -5.22 -2.28
CA ARG A 371 14.99 -6.32 -1.80
C ARG A 371 13.64 -6.36 -2.55
N MET A 372 13.02 -5.20 -2.80
CA MET A 372 11.78 -5.12 -3.60
C MET A 372 11.99 -5.61 -5.03
N LEU A 373 13.12 -5.27 -5.67
CA LEU A 373 13.47 -5.76 -7.00
C LEU A 373 13.65 -7.28 -7.04
N LEU A 374 14.26 -7.87 -5.99
CA LEU A 374 14.38 -9.32 -5.86
C LEU A 374 12.99 -9.97 -5.74
N LEU A 375 12.13 -9.42 -4.88
CA LEU A 375 10.77 -9.92 -4.68
C LEU A 375 9.94 -9.88 -5.97
N VAL A 376 9.95 -8.76 -6.70
CA VAL A 376 9.22 -8.62 -7.96
C VAL A 376 9.71 -9.64 -9.00
N LYS A 377 11.03 -9.79 -9.16
CA LYS A 377 11.62 -10.74 -10.12
C LYS A 377 11.31 -12.19 -9.76
N GLU A 378 11.42 -12.55 -8.48
CA GLU A 378 11.13 -13.91 -8.03
C GLU A 378 9.63 -14.23 -8.20
N THR A 379 8.75 -13.26 -7.93
CA THR A 379 7.30 -13.42 -8.16
C THR A 379 7.02 -13.74 -9.62
N TRP A 380 7.57 -12.98 -10.57
CA TRP A 380 7.39 -13.26 -12.01
C TRP A 380 8.01 -14.57 -12.46
N LYS A 381 9.16 -14.94 -11.91
CA LYS A 381 9.79 -16.24 -12.18
C LYS A 381 8.88 -17.39 -11.76
N CYS A 382 8.30 -17.35 -10.55
CA CYS A 382 7.35 -18.36 -10.10
C CYS A 382 6.10 -18.41 -11.00
N MET A 383 5.61 -17.27 -11.48
CA MET A 383 4.48 -17.20 -12.42
C MET A 383 4.81 -17.88 -13.76
N GLU A 384 6.02 -17.69 -14.27
CA GLU A 384 6.50 -18.30 -15.52
C GLU A 384 6.72 -19.81 -15.38
N GLU A 385 6.99 -20.30 -14.18
CA GLU A 385 7.01 -21.73 -13.83
C GLU A 385 5.59 -22.33 -13.71
N GLY A 386 4.54 -21.55 -13.98
CA GLY A 386 3.14 -22.00 -13.96
C GLY A 386 2.47 -21.95 -12.59
N GLN A 387 3.11 -21.34 -11.60
CA GLN A 387 2.54 -21.22 -10.25
C GLN A 387 1.60 -20.01 -10.15
N ASN A 388 0.42 -20.20 -9.55
CA ASN A 388 -0.46 -19.10 -9.19
C ASN A 388 0.02 -18.46 -7.87
N VAL A 389 1.01 -17.56 -7.97
CA VAL A 389 1.65 -16.95 -6.80
C VAL A 389 1.06 -15.59 -6.43
N TYR A 390 1.16 -15.26 -5.16
CA TYR A 390 0.91 -13.93 -4.63
C TYR A 390 2.17 -13.41 -3.96
N TRP A 391 2.47 -12.12 -4.16
CA TRP A 391 3.76 -11.52 -3.81
C TRP A 391 4.04 -11.62 -2.31
N MET A 392 3.03 -11.55 -1.44
CA MET A 392 3.24 -11.70 0.00
C MET A 392 3.67 -13.12 0.37
N ASP A 393 3.18 -14.15 -0.33
CA ASP A 393 3.61 -15.52 -0.06
C ASP A 393 5.06 -15.71 -0.45
N VAL A 394 5.44 -15.24 -1.64
CA VAL A 394 6.84 -15.24 -2.11
C VAL A 394 7.72 -14.49 -1.11
N MET A 395 7.26 -13.33 -0.63
CA MET A 395 7.97 -12.54 0.37
C MET A 395 8.19 -13.33 1.67
N MET A 396 7.13 -13.92 2.24
CA MET A 396 7.20 -14.70 3.48
C MET A 396 7.98 -16.00 3.33
N GLU A 397 7.98 -16.63 2.15
CA GLU A 397 8.72 -17.87 1.89
C GLU A 397 10.22 -17.61 1.73
N LYS A 398 10.59 -16.50 1.10
CA LYS A 398 11.98 -16.17 0.79
C LYS A 398 12.65 -15.26 1.82
N GLY A 399 11.91 -14.76 2.80
CA GLY A 399 12.42 -13.80 3.79
C GLY A 399 12.75 -12.45 3.16
N TYR A 400 11.89 -11.97 2.26
CA TYR A 400 12.08 -10.70 1.53
C TYR A 400 11.36 -9.51 2.16
N GLU A 401 10.91 -9.64 3.41
CA GLU A 401 10.34 -8.54 4.17
C GLU A 401 11.29 -7.34 4.20
N THR A 402 10.75 -6.17 3.87
CA THR A 402 11.44 -4.89 4.01
C THR A 402 10.43 -3.75 4.01
N LEU A 403 10.79 -2.61 4.56
CA LEU A 403 9.92 -1.44 4.54
C LEU A 403 9.78 -0.88 3.11
N MET A 404 8.55 -0.81 2.59
CA MET A 404 8.26 -0.50 1.18
C MET A 404 7.89 0.97 0.91
N GLY A 405 8.69 1.92 1.43
CA GLY A 405 8.40 3.33 1.24
C GLY A 405 9.40 4.31 1.80
#